data_AF-A0A318QDW1-F1
#
_entry.id   AF-A0A318QDW1-F1
#
_cell.length_a   1.000
_cell.length_b   1.000
_cell.length_c   1.000
_cell.angle_alpha   90.00
_cell.angle_beta   90.00
_cell.angle_gamma   90.00
#
_symmetry.space_group_name_H-M   'P 1'
#
loop_
_entity.id
_entity.type
_entity.pdbx_description
1 polymer ?
#
loop_
_entity_poly.entity_id
_entity_poly.type
_entity_poly.pdbx_seq_one_letter_code
_entity_poly.pdbx_strand_id
1 'polypeptide(L)'
;MWYSFETERLHGEDDMSDIAKEIENAKRIIAEQKKRIKDAQKEAAKAESKLRDRQNYILGGALVKLAETDERAVRTIETLLKLVERPSDRKAFEVFSRLPGCSLPPQLAPDTSHE
;
A
#
# COMPACT_ATOMS: atom_id res chain seq x y z
N MET A 1 24.19 -30.68 -60.73
CA MET A 1 23.01 -30.49 -59.85
C MET A 1 23.47 -30.01 -58.47
N TRP A 2 24.21 -28.90 -58.42
CA TRP A 2 24.76 -28.31 -57.18
C TRP A 2 24.15 -26.93 -56.90
N TYR A 3 23.76 -26.19 -57.94
CA TYR A 3 23.17 -24.86 -57.85
C TYR A 3 21.81 -24.81 -57.11
N SER A 4 20.95 -25.81 -57.28
CA SER A 4 19.60 -25.79 -56.69
C SER A 4 19.60 -25.94 -55.17
N PHE A 5 20.55 -26.68 -54.61
CA PHE A 5 20.65 -26.89 -53.16
C PHE A 5 21.15 -25.64 -52.42
N GLU A 6 22.04 -24.89 -53.06
CA GLU A 6 22.61 -23.67 -52.48
C GLU A 6 21.60 -22.51 -52.49
N THR A 7 20.74 -22.43 -53.50
CA THR A 7 19.63 -21.46 -53.56
C THR A 7 18.54 -21.75 -52.54
N GLU A 8 18.23 -23.02 -52.27
CA GLU A 8 17.29 -23.42 -51.21
C GLU A 8 17.83 -23.10 -49.82
N ARG A 9 19.14 -23.30 -49.60
CA ARG A 9 19.79 -22.97 -48.32
C ARG A 9 19.78 -21.48 -48.03
N LEU A 10 20.04 -20.63 -49.04
CA LEU A 10 20.01 -19.18 -48.90
C LEU A 10 18.59 -18.65 -48.62
N HIS A 11 17.57 -19.15 -49.33
CA HIS A 11 16.17 -18.79 -49.04
C HIS A 11 15.75 -19.22 -47.63
N GLY A 12 16.16 -20.41 -47.18
CA GLY A 12 15.90 -20.85 -45.80
C GLY A 12 16.61 -20.00 -44.75
N GLU A 13 17.81 -19.47 -45.02
CA GLU A 13 18.51 -18.53 -44.14
C GLU A 13 17.82 -17.17 -44.06
N ASP A 14 17.34 -16.65 -45.19
CA ASP A 14 16.59 -15.39 -45.26
C ASP A 14 15.23 -15.51 -44.55
N ASP A 15 14.50 -16.61 -44.76
CA ASP A 15 13.24 -16.90 -44.07
C ASP A 15 13.44 -17.02 -42.54
N MET A 16 14.50 -17.70 -42.11
CA MET A 16 14.82 -17.82 -40.68
C MET A 16 15.25 -16.47 -40.06
N SER A 17 15.93 -15.62 -40.82
CA SER A 17 16.31 -14.26 -40.42
C SER A 17 15.08 -13.37 -40.23
N ASP A 18 14.11 -13.45 -41.13
CA ASP A 18 12.88 -12.67 -41.04
C ASP A 18 11.96 -13.15 -39.92
N ILE A 19 11.86 -14.47 -39.70
CA ILE A 19 11.19 -15.04 -38.52
C ILE A 19 11.85 -14.55 -37.22
N ALA A 20 13.19 -14.50 -37.17
CA ALA A 20 13.91 -14.04 -35.99
C ALA A 20 13.62 -12.56 -35.67
N LYS A 21 13.57 -11.70 -36.69
CA LYS A 21 13.22 -10.28 -36.55
C LYS A 21 11.77 -10.11 -36.07
N GLU A 22 10.83 -10.89 -36.60
CA GLU A 22 9.43 -10.83 -36.19
C GLU A 22 9.26 -11.27 -34.74
N ILE A 23 9.97 -12.31 -34.31
CA ILE A 23 10.01 -12.74 -32.91
C ILE A 23 10.57 -11.63 -32.01
N GLU A 24 11.64 -10.95 -32.42
CA GLU A 24 12.22 -9.85 -31.65
C GLU A 24 11.25 -8.66 -31.53
N ASN A 25 10.57 -8.30 -32.63
CA ASN A 25 9.58 -7.23 -32.63
C ASN A 25 8.38 -7.59 -31.72
N ALA A 26 7.88 -8.83 -31.81
CA ALA A 26 6.82 -9.32 -30.94
C ALA A 26 7.24 -9.29 -29.46
N LYS A 27 8.46 -9.72 -29.14
CA LYS A 27 9.01 -9.64 -27.76
C LYS A 27 9.07 -8.20 -27.26
N ARG A 28 9.49 -7.25 -28.10
CA ARG A 28 9.56 -5.83 -27.76
C ARG A 28 8.17 -5.27 -27.46
N ILE A 29 7.17 -5.56 -28.31
CA ILE A 29 5.79 -5.14 -28.10
C ILE A 29 5.25 -5.72 -26.79
N ILE A 30 5.47 -7.02 -26.54
CA ILE A 30 5.04 -7.66 -25.29
C ILE A 30 5.68 -7.00 -24.07
N ALA A 31 6.97 -6.68 -24.13
CA ALA A 31 7.68 -6.00 -23.03
C ALA A 31 7.09 -4.60 -22.77
N GLU A 32 6.80 -3.86 -23.82
CA GLU A 32 6.17 -2.54 -23.72
C GLU A 32 4.75 -2.62 -23.13
N GLN A 33 3.91 -3.52 -23.62
CA GLN A 33 2.55 -3.70 -23.10
C GLN A 33 2.58 -4.14 -21.63
N LYS A 34 3.50 -5.03 -21.24
CA LYS A 34 3.70 -5.42 -19.83
C LYS A 34 4.09 -4.23 -18.96
N LYS A 35 4.95 -3.33 -19.46
CA LYS A 35 5.31 -2.10 -18.76
C LYS A 35 4.08 -1.20 -18.57
N ARG A 36 3.29 -0.99 -19.63
CA ARG A 36 2.05 -0.20 -19.58
C ARG A 36 1.04 -0.77 -18.57
N ILE A 37 0.87 -2.09 -18.51
CA ILE A 37 0.01 -2.75 -17.53
C ILE A 37 0.52 -2.50 -16.11
N LYS A 38 1.82 -2.68 -15.86
CA LYS A 38 2.42 -2.42 -14.54
C LYS A 38 2.24 -0.97 -14.10
N ASP A 39 2.41 -0.02 -15.01
CA ASP A 39 2.24 1.40 -14.71
C ASP A 39 0.77 1.73 -14.40
N ALA A 40 -0.18 1.19 -15.17
CA ALA A 40 -1.61 1.32 -14.88
C ALA A 40 -2.00 0.72 -13.51
N GLN A 41 -1.45 -0.45 -13.16
CA GLN A 41 -1.66 -1.08 -11.85
C GLN A 41 -1.11 -0.22 -10.70
N LYS A 42 0.07 0.39 -10.88
CA LYS A 42 0.63 1.30 -9.88
C LYS A 42 -0.24 2.54 -9.68
N GLU A 43 -0.76 3.12 -10.76
CA GLU A 43 -1.67 4.27 -10.64
C GLU A 43 -2.99 3.91 -9.96
N ALA A 44 -3.55 2.72 -10.25
CA ALA A 44 -4.72 2.21 -9.54
C ALA A 44 -4.45 2.03 -8.03
N ALA A 45 -3.33 1.41 -7.67
CA ALA A 45 -2.93 1.22 -6.27
C ALA A 45 -2.70 2.56 -5.56
N LYS A 46 -2.09 3.55 -6.23
CA LYS A 46 -1.95 4.92 -5.69
C LYS A 46 -3.31 5.58 -5.47
N ALA A 47 -4.25 5.42 -6.39
CA ALA A 47 -5.60 5.96 -6.25
C ALA A 47 -6.35 5.32 -5.09
N GLU A 48 -6.24 4.00 -4.92
CA GLU A 48 -6.81 3.29 -3.77
C GLU A 48 -6.19 3.76 -2.45
N SER A 49 -4.86 3.87 -2.38
CA SER A 49 -4.17 4.38 -1.18
C SER A 49 -4.66 5.78 -0.82
N LYS A 50 -4.74 6.71 -1.78
CA LYS A 50 -5.27 8.07 -1.54
C LYS A 50 -6.69 8.05 -1.02
N LEU A 51 -7.54 7.16 -1.54
CA LEU A 51 -8.91 7.02 -1.07
C LEU A 51 -8.94 6.49 0.38
N ARG A 52 -8.13 5.47 0.68
CA ARG A 52 -8.02 4.92 2.04
C ARG A 52 -7.48 5.95 3.03
N ASP A 53 -6.44 6.70 2.65
CA ASP A 53 -5.88 7.77 3.48
C ASP A 53 -6.95 8.82 3.81
N ARG A 54 -7.76 9.21 2.81
CA ARG A 54 -8.88 10.13 3.00
C ARG A 54 -9.96 9.54 3.92
N GLN A 55 -10.32 8.28 3.74
CA GLN A 55 -11.30 7.59 4.60
C GLN A 55 -10.82 7.55 6.05
N ASN A 56 -9.55 7.17 6.27
CA ASN A 56 -8.93 7.12 7.59
C ASN A 56 -8.90 8.51 8.24
N TYR A 57 -8.53 9.55 7.47
CA TYR A 57 -8.52 10.93 7.96
C TYR A 57 -9.92 11.40 8.39
N ILE A 58 -10.93 11.18 7.53
CA ILE A 58 -12.31 11.61 7.81
C ILE A 58 -12.89 10.84 8.99
N LEU A 59 -12.79 9.51 8.99
CA LEU A 59 -13.36 8.68 10.04
C LEU A 59 -12.63 8.87 11.37
N GLY A 60 -11.31 9.03 11.35
CA GLY A 60 -10.52 9.37 12.53
C GLY A 60 -10.93 10.71 13.13
N GLY A 61 -11.07 11.75 12.31
CA GLY A 61 -11.55 13.07 12.77
C GLY A 61 -12.98 13.03 13.31
N ALA A 62 -13.88 12.29 12.66
CA ALA A 62 -15.25 12.11 13.13
C ALA A 62 -15.31 11.37 14.48
N LEU A 63 -14.48 10.34 14.67
CA LEU A 63 -14.40 9.59 15.91
C LEU A 63 -13.88 10.46 17.06
N VAL A 64 -12.85 11.28 16.82
CA VAL A 64 -12.33 12.24 17.80
C VAL A 64 -13.42 13.24 18.20
N LYS A 65 -14.13 13.81 17.23
CA LYS A 65 -15.22 14.76 17.50
C LYS A 65 -16.37 14.12 18.28
N LEU A 66 -16.70 12.87 17.99
CA LEU A 66 -17.72 12.14 18.74
C LEU A 66 -17.31 11.95 20.22
N ALA A 67 -16.02 11.66 20.45
CA ALA A 67 -15.46 11.46 21.79
C ALA A 67 -15.49 12.72 22.68
N GLU A 68 -15.68 13.92 22.12
CA GLU A 68 -15.92 15.15 22.89
C GLU A 68 -17.26 15.13 23.64
N THR A 69 -18.20 14.26 23.23
CA THR A 69 -19.57 14.23 23.77
C THR A 69 -20.03 12.83 24.22
N ASP A 70 -19.41 11.76 23.71
CA ASP A 70 -19.78 10.37 24.00
C ASP A 70 -18.61 9.58 24.59
N GLU A 71 -18.74 9.18 25.86
CA GLU A 71 -17.75 8.35 26.56
C GLU A 71 -17.49 7.00 25.89
N ARG A 72 -18.46 6.44 25.15
CA ARG A 72 -18.27 5.18 24.42
C ARG A 72 -17.24 5.34 23.32
N ALA A 73 -17.23 6.50 22.65
CA ALA A 73 -16.23 6.82 21.65
C ALA A 73 -14.83 6.99 22.27
N VAL A 74 -14.73 7.58 23.47
CA VAL A 74 -13.48 7.64 24.24
C VAL A 74 -12.92 6.23 24.50
N ARG A 75 -13.73 5.33 25.06
CA ARG A 75 -13.32 3.93 25.33
C ARG A 75 -12.92 3.16 24.07
N THR A 76 -13.58 3.47 22.95
CA THR A 76 -13.24 2.90 21.64
C THR A 76 -11.86 3.38 21.18
N ILE A 77 -11.58 4.68 21.27
CA ILE A 77 -10.26 5.25 20.96
C ILE A 77 -9.19 4.60 21.85
N GLU A 78 -9.42 4.48 23.16
CA GLU A 78 -8.46 3.85 24.08
C GLU A 78 -8.15 2.39 23.70
N THR A 79 -9.16 1.64 23.28
CA THR A 79 -8.99 0.24 22.85
C THR A 79 -8.18 0.17 21.55
N LEU A 80 -8.46 1.06 20.59
CA LEU A 80 -7.70 1.15 19.33
C LEU A 80 -6.24 1.53 19.58
N LEU A 81 -5.96 2.46 20.50
CA LEU A 81 -4.60 2.88 20.83
C LEU A 81 -3.77 1.75 21.47
N LYS A 82 -4.38 0.84 22.22
CA LYS A 82 -3.70 -0.34 22.77
C LYS A 82 -3.22 -1.30 21.67
N LEU A 83 -3.88 -1.32 20.51
CA LEU A 83 -3.52 -2.14 19.36
C LEU A 83 -2.38 -1.56 18.52
N VAL A 84 -2.01 -0.29 18.73
CA VAL A 84 -0.91 0.34 17.99
C VAL A 84 0.40 -0.28 18.45
N GLU A 85 1.11 -1.00 17.57
CA GLU A 85 2.34 -1.69 17.92
C GLU A 85 3.54 -0.73 18.05
N ARG A 86 3.58 0.30 17.19
CA ARG A 86 4.75 1.16 17.06
C ARG A 86 4.75 2.28 18.13
N PRO A 87 5.78 2.39 18.97
CA PRO A 87 5.83 3.41 20.02
C PRO A 87 5.82 4.85 19.50
N SER A 88 6.38 5.11 18.31
CA SER A 88 6.31 6.45 17.68
C SER A 88 4.89 6.86 17.37
N ASP A 89 4.07 5.91 16.94
CA ASP A 89 2.72 6.17 16.48
C ASP A 89 1.82 6.38 17.70
N ARG A 90 2.06 5.66 18.81
CA ARG A 90 1.43 5.94 20.12
C ARG A 90 1.66 7.38 20.58
N LYS A 91 2.88 7.90 20.45
CA LYS A 91 3.21 9.29 20.83
C LYS A 91 2.43 10.34 20.05
N ALA A 92 2.12 10.08 18.77
CA ALA A 92 1.31 10.98 17.97
C ALA A 92 -0.11 11.17 18.54
N PHE A 93 -0.60 10.18 19.31
CA PHE A 93 -1.92 10.23 19.92
C PHE A 93 -1.94 10.75 21.37
N GLU A 94 -0.78 11.00 22.01
CA GLU A 94 -0.71 11.58 23.36
C GLU A 94 -1.31 13.00 23.45
N VAL A 95 -1.39 13.69 22.32
CA VAL A 95 -2.08 15.00 22.22
C VAL A 95 -3.60 14.84 22.39
N PHE A 96 -4.18 13.72 21.94
CA PHE A 96 -5.62 13.45 22.07
C PHE A 96 -6.05 13.06 23.49
N SER A 97 -5.14 12.54 24.32
CA SER A 97 -5.41 12.29 25.75
C SER A 97 -5.75 13.57 26.56
N ARG A 98 -5.67 14.76 25.94
CA ARG A 98 -6.08 16.04 26.53
C ARG A 98 -7.50 16.48 26.16
N LEU A 99 -8.27 15.65 25.44
CA LEU A 99 -9.69 15.94 25.17
C LEU A 99 -10.47 16.04 26.49
N PRO A 100 -11.32 17.07 26.68
CA PRO A 100 -12.13 17.21 27.88
C PRO A 100 -13.13 16.05 27.95
N GLY A 101 -12.92 15.13 28.89
CA GLY A 101 -13.60 13.83 28.99
C GLY A 101 -12.63 12.64 29.08
N CYS A 102 -11.37 12.81 28.68
CA CYS A 102 -10.31 11.80 28.72
C CYS A 102 -9.36 12.01 29.91
N SER A 103 -9.81 12.61 31.01
CA SER A 103 -9.02 12.67 32.24
C SER A 103 -8.91 11.27 32.82
N LEU A 104 -7.88 10.54 32.42
CA LEU A 104 -7.40 9.36 33.14
C LEU A 104 -7.21 9.79 34.61
N PRO A 105 -7.87 9.14 35.59
CA PRO A 105 -7.50 9.37 36.97
C PRO A 105 -6.01 9.03 37.10
N PRO A 106 -5.21 9.88 37.79
CA PRO A 106 -3.82 9.56 38.04
C PRO A 106 -3.77 8.18 38.69
N GLN A 107 -3.07 7.24 38.05
CA GLN A 107 -2.89 5.91 38.63
C GLN A 107 -2.18 6.09 39.97
N LEU A 108 -2.93 5.88 41.05
CA LEU A 108 -2.39 5.79 42.39
C LEU A 108 -1.39 4.63 42.35
N ALA A 109 -0.11 4.94 42.52
CA ALA A 109 0.91 3.94 42.77
C ALA A 109 0.46 3.07 43.95
N PRO A 110 0.64 1.74 43.92
CA PRO A 110 0.36 0.93 45.08
C PRO A 110 1.31 1.36 46.20
N ASP A 111 0.74 1.90 47.29
CA ASP A 111 1.44 2.11 48.55
C ASP A 111 2.00 0.77 49.01
N THR A 112 3.29 0.55 48.79
CA THR A 112 4.04 -0.52 49.46
C THR A 112 4.32 -0.08 50.89
N SER A 113 3.29 -0.11 51.73
CA SER A 113 3.42 -0.12 53.18
C SER A 113 3.35 -1.58 53.63
N HIS A 114 4.51 -2.22 53.71
CA HIS A 114 4.68 -3.44 54.51
C HIS A 114 5.34 -3.05 55.82
N GLU A 115 4.57 -3.23 56.90
CA GLU A 115 4.99 -3.26 58.29
C GLU A 115 5.94 -4.44 58.57
#